data_AF-A0AAW6KES1-F1
#
_entry.id   AF-A0AAW6KES1-F1
#
_cell.length_a   1.000
_cell.length_b   1.000
_cell.length_c   1.000
_cell.angle_alpha   90.00
_cell.angle_beta   90.00
_cell.angle_gamma   90.00
#
_symmetry.space_group_name_H-M   'P 1'
#
loop_
_entity.id
_entity.type
_entity.pdbx_description
1 polymer ?
#
loop_
_entity_poly.entity_id
_entity_poly.type
_entity_poly.pdbx_seq_one_letter_code
_entity_poly.pdbx_strand_id
1 'polypeptide(L)' 'MMIVDLKMNGKTALVAASSKGLGNAIAKALAKEGANVMLSGRHEADLKKAAEEL' A
#
# COMPACT_ATOMS: atom_id res chain seq x y z
N MET A 1 -12.32 -21.24 -2.07
CA MET A 1 -11.49 -20.06 -1.72
C MET A 1 -12.45 -18.96 -1.27
N MET A 2 -12.42 -18.53 -0.01
CA MET A 2 -13.19 -17.35 0.41
C MET A 2 -12.43 -16.11 -0.07
N ILE A 3 -13.06 -15.30 -0.91
CA ILE A 3 -12.51 -14.02 -1.35
C ILE A 3 -13.11 -12.98 -0.41
N VAL A 4 -12.26 -12.28 0.35
CA VAL A 4 -12.68 -11.18 1.23
C VAL A 4 -12.72 -9.91 0.38
N ASP A 5 -13.90 -9.31 0.24
CA ASP A 5 -14.09 -8.01 -0.42
C ASP A 5 -13.89 -6.87 0.58
N LEU A 6 -12.78 -6.14 0.44
CA LEU A 6 -12.42 -5.01 1.30
C LEU A 6 -13.13 -3.70 0.90
N LYS A 7 -13.82 -3.66 -0.25
CA LYS A 7 -14.50 -2.47 -0.80
C LYS A 7 -13.59 -1.25 -0.85
N MET A 8 -12.37 -1.46 -1.35
CA MET A 8 -11.32 -0.43 -1.43
C MET A 8 -11.17 0.20 -2.81
N ASN A 9 -11.82 -0.35 -3.84
CA ASN A 9 -11.77 0.18 -5.20
C ASN A 9 -12.15 1.67 -5.26
N GLY A 10 -11.25 2.50 -5.79
CA GLY A 10 -11.41 3.94 -5.92
C GLY A 10 -11.26 4.75 -4.62
N LYS A 11 -11.04 4.10 -3.46
CA LYS A 11 -10.78 4.80 -2.19
C LYS A 11 -9.31 5.19 -2.07
N THR A 12 -9.03 6.21 -1.26
CA THR A 12 -7.66 6.63 -0.95
C THR A 12 -7.26 6.15 0.45
N ALA A 13 -6.07 5.56 0.57
CA ALA A 13 -5.52 5.07 1.83
C ALA A 13 -4.11 5.61 2.07
N LEU A 14 -3.86 6.18 3.25
CA LEU A 14 -2.52 6.51 3.73
C LEU A 14 -2.01 5.37 4.61
N VAL A 15 -0.87 4.79 4.25
CA VAL A 15 -0.21 3.77 5.06
C VAL A 15 1.06 4.35 5.67
N ALA A 16 1.08 4.51 6.98
CA ALA A 16 2.24 5.01 7.70
C ALA A 16 3.35 3.94 7.84
N ALA A 17 4.61 4.37 7.89
CA ALA A 17 5.77 3.49 8.05
C ALA A 17 5.79 2.33 7.02
N SER A 18 5.56 2.67 5.75
CA SER A 18 5.20 1.71 4.69
C SER A 18 6.28 1.48 3.65
N SER A 19 7.50 1.96 3.88
CA SER A 19 8.62 1.73 2.97
C SER A 19 9.09 0.26 2.96
N LYS A 20 8.87 -0.50 4.04
CA LYS A 20 9.34 -1.90 4.21
C LYS A 20 8.39 -2.71 5.10
N GLY A 21 8.61 -4.03 5.15
CA GLY A 21 7.96 -4.93 6.12
C GLY A 21 6.43 -4.95 6.02
N LEU A 22 5.76 -4.96 7.18
CA LEU A 22 4.32 -5.10 7.26
C LEU A 22 3.55 -3.92 6.64
N GLY A 23 4.03 -2.69 6.82
CA GLY A 23 3.40 -1.51 6.22
C GLY A 23 3.37 -1.59 4.69
N ASN A 24 4.47 -2.04 4.07
CA ASN A 24 4.51 -2.29 2.63
C ASN A 24 3.56 -3.44 2.21
N ALA A 25 3.54 -4.54 2.96
CA ALA A 25 2.62 -5.64 2.67
C ALA A 25 1.13 -5.22 2.72
N ILE A 26 0.76 -4.37 3.68
CA ILE A 26 -0.60 -3.80 3.78
C ILE A 26 -0.87 -2.88 2.58
N ALA A 27 0.06 -1.99 2.23
CA ALA A 27 -0.08 -1.10 1.09
C ALA A 27 -0.32 -1.87 -0.22
N LYS A 28 0.43 -2.94 -0.46
CA LYS A 28 0.24 -3.83 -1.63
C LYS A 28 -1.13 -4.51 -1.64
N ALA A 29 -1.58 -5.00 -0.49
CA ALA A 29 -2.91 -5.60 -0.37
C ALA A 29 -4.01 -4.59 -0.71
N LEU A 30 -3.91 -3.35 -0.23
CA LEU A 30 -4.87 -2.28 -0.53
C LEU A 30 -4.83 -1.85 -2.00
N ALA A 31 -3.64 -1.71 -2.59
CA ALA A 31 -3.47 -1.37 -4.00
C ALA A 31 -4.07 -2.46 -4.92
N LYS A 32 -3.87 -3.74 -4.58
CA LYS A 32 -4.46 -4.88 -5.30
C LYS A 32 -6.00 -4.87 -5.29
N GLU A 33 -6.61 -4.30 -4.25
CA GLU A 33 -8.06 -4.11 -4.13
C GLU A 33 -8.56 -2.82 -4.84
N GLY A 34 -7.68 -2.11 -5.55
CA GLY A 34 -8.01 -0.91 -6.33
C GLY A 34 -7.99 0.40 -5.54
N ALA A 35 -7.36 0.43 -4.36
CA ALA A 35 -7.17 1.67 -3.63
C ALA A 35 -6.08 2.55 -4.27
N ASN A 36 -6.26 3.87 -4.22
CA ASN A 36 -5.16 4.83 -4.37
C ASN A 36 -4.36 4.85 -3.07
N VAL A 37 -3.10 4.41 -3.10
CA VAL A 37 -2.29 4.25 -1.88
C VAL A 37 -1.21 5.32 -1.79
N MET A 38 -1.15 6.02 -0.65
CA MET A 38 -0.06 6.90 -0.29
C MET A 38 0.86 6.22 0.72
N LEU A 39 2.15 6.17 0.39
CA LEU A 39 3.20 5.66 1.27
C LEU A 39 3.83 6.79 2.08
N SER A 40 4.34 6.49 3.28
CA SER A 40 5.08 7.44 4.10
C SER A 40 6.25 6.80 4.85
N GLY A 41 7.30 7.58 5.04
CA GLY A 41 8.58 7.14 5.59
C GLY A 41 9.61 8.27 5.59
N ARG A 42 10.79 8.00 6.15
CA ARG A 42 11.86 8.99 6.34
C ARG A 42 12.90 9.00 5.21
N HIS A 43 12.93 7.96 4.40
CA HIS A 43 13.94 7.77 3.36
C HIS A 43 13.26 7.67 2.00
N GLU A 44 13.48 8.70 1.17
CA GLU A 44 12.83 8.83 -0.14
C GLU A 44 13.17 7.66 -1.08
N ALA A 45 14.42 7.21 -1.09
CA ALA A 45 14.85 6.10 -1.95
C ALA A 45 14.10 4.79 -1.65
N ASP A 46 13.91 4.49 -0.36
CA ASP A 46 13.14 3.31 0.06
C ASP A 46 11.65 3.45 -0.33
N LEU A 47 11.08 4.65 -0.24
CA LEU A 47 9.69 4.92 -0.62
C LEU A 47 9.47 4.80 -2.13
N LYS A 48 10.40 5.33 -2.94
CA LYS A 48 10.34 5.21 -4.40
C LYS A 48 10.36 3.74 -4.83
N LYS A 49 11.29 2.96 -4.27
CA LYS A 49 11.35 1.52 -4.53
C LYS A 49 10.05 0.81 -4.13
N ALA A 50 9.51 1.12 -2.95
CA ALA A 50 8.25 0.53 -2.52
C ALA A 50 7.06 0.92 -3.41
N ALA A 51 7.03 2.16 -3.92
CA ALA A 51 5.98 2.64 -4.82
C ALA A 51 6.02 1.98 -6.20
N GLU A 52 7.21 1.63 -6.71
CA GLU A 52 7.37 0.85 -7.96
C GLU A 52 6.81 -0.58 -7.86
N GLU A 53 6.62 -1.08 -6.63
CA GLU A 53 6.11 -2.43 -6.36
C GLU A 53 4.60 -2.46 -6.05
N LEU A 54 3.89 -1.32 -6.12
CA LEU A 54 2.42 -1.21 -5.92
C LEU A 54 1.66 -1.28 -7.25
#